data_AF-A0A2G8JBR7-F1
#
_entry.id   AF-A0A2G8JBR7-F1
#
_cell.length_a   1.000
_cell.length_b   1.000
_cell.length_c   1.000
_cell.angle_alpha   90.00
_cell.angle_beta   90.00
_cell.angle_gamma   90.00
#
_symmetry.space_group_name_H-M   'P 1'
#
loop_
_entity.id
_entity.type
_entity.pdbx_description
1 polymer ?
#
loop_
_entity_poly.entity_id
_entity_poly.type
_entity_poly.pdbx_seq_one_letter_code
_entity_poly.pdbx_strand_id
1 'polypeptide(L)'
;MDPSLPSHQAIREEAKGNLAGAEATTIDSEEVTNETLQDLSENLFKEWRDVGRNLKLDETELDNIEADNRRKGQKEVVYHMLLLWKRKHGIEVTNKTLRDALKAANRKDLSDYLFNREQCGTTS
;
A
#
# COMPACT_ATOMS: atom_id res chain seq x y z
N MET A 1 -6.69 -43.68 49.00
CA MET A 1 -6.11 -43.94 47.68
C MET A 1 -7.10 -43.42 46.66
N ASP A 2 -6.99 -42.14 46.37
CA ASP A 2 -7.61 -41.43 45.24
C ASP A 2 -6.61 -40.30 44.92
N PRO A 3 -6.21 -40.07 43.65
CA PRO A 3 -7.06 -39.31 42.74
C PRO A 3 -7.04 -39.84 41.29
N SER A 4 -8.20 -40.25 40.77
CA SER A 4 -8.45 -40.28 39.33
C SER A 4 -9.13 -38.98 38.91
N LEU A 5 -8.42 -38.12 38.18
CA LEU A 5 -8.97 -37.01 37.38
C LEU A 5 -7.90 -36.62 36.31
N PRO A 6 -8.23 -36.01 35.15
CA PRO A 6 -9.55 -35.62 34.64
C PRO A 6 -9.80 -35.98 33.15
N SER A 7 -11.00 -36.45 32.82
CA SER A 7 -11.55 -36.34 31.46
C SER A 7 -12.03 -34.91 31.21
N HIS A 8 -11.10 -34.02 30.87
CA HIS A 8 -11.45 -32.74 30.25
C HIS A 8 -12.03 -33.01 28.87
N GLN A 9 -13.36 -33.08 28.78
CA GLN A 9 -14.06 -32.77 27.54
C GLN A 9 -13.84 -31.28 27.29
N ALA A 10 -12.87 -30.99 26.40
CA ALA A 10 -12.65 -29.66 25.87
C ALA A 10 -13.81 -29.29 24.94
N ILE A 11 -14.79 -28.57 25.49
CA ILE A 11 -15.65 -27.69 24.71
C ILE A 11 -14.79 -26.48 24.35
N ARG A 12 -14.38 -26.35 23.10
CA ARG A 12 -14.13 -25.02 22.51
C ARG A 12 -14.41 -25.05 21.01
N GLU A 13 -15.50 -24.39 20.68
CA GLU A 13 -15.98 -24.08 19.35
C GLU A 13 -14.94 -23.31 18.51
N GLU A 14 -14.98 -23.65 17.23
CA GLU A 14 -14.77 -22.86 16.03
C GLU A 14 -14.08 -21.48 16.15
N ALA A 15 -12.85 -21.41 15.66
CA ALA A 15 -12.30 -20.20 15.05
C ALA A 15 -12.20 -20.43 13.54
N LYS A 16 -13.35 -20.37 12.86
CA LYS A 16 -13.42 -20.18 11.42
C LYS A 16 -12.97 -18.75 11.11
N GLY A 17 -11.67 -18.54 11.10
CA GLY A 17 -11.03 -17.32 10.60
C GLY A 17 -11.02 -17.31 9.07
N ASN A 18 -12.21 -17.34 8.46
CA ASN A 18 -12.37 -16.82 7.11
C ASN A 18 -12.11 -15.31 7.19
N LEU A 19 -10.89 -14.88 6.90
CA LEU A 19 -10.64 -13.51 6.43
C LEU A 19 -10.64 -13.52 4.90
N ALA A 20 -11.78 -13.93 4.34
CA ALA A 20 -12.23 -13.49 3.03
C ALA A 20 -13.08 -12.27 3.31
N GLY A 21 -12.49 -11.09 3.18
CA GLY A 21 -13.11 -9.84 3.63
C GLY A 21 -12.25 -8.63 3.32
N ALA A 22 -11.77 -8.54 2.08
CA ALA A 22 -11.42 -7.27 1.46
C ALA A 22 -11.96 -7.27 0.02
N GLU A 23 -13.22 -7.65 -0.15
CA GLU A 23 -14.04 -7.02 -1.19
C GLU A 23 -14.42 -5.63 -0.63
N ALA A 24 -13.49 -4.69 -0.79
CA ALA A 24 -13.82 -3.28 -0.71
C ALA A 24 -14.13 -2.84 -2.15
N THR A 25 -15.42 -2.84 -2.44
CA THR A 25 -16.14 -1.73 -3.08
C THR A 25 -15.57 -1.23 -4.40
N THR A 26 -16.32 -1.49 -5.46
CA THR A 26 -16.39 -0.65 -6.65
C THR A 26 -16.55 0.82 -6.24
N ILE A 27 -15.49 1.63 -6.31
CA ILE A 27 -15.56 3.08 -6.15
C ILE A 27 -14.88 3.70 -7.37
N ASP A 28 -15.65 4.53 -8.06
CA ASP A 28 -15.25 5.35 -9.18
C ASP A 28 -13.88 6.02 -8.96
N SER A 29 -12.97 5.77 -9.90
CA SER A 29 -11.90 6.63 -10.44
C SER A 29 -11.01 7.54 -9.56
N GLU A 30 -11.11 7.58 -8.24
CA GLU A 30 -10.25 8.46 -7.39
C GLU A 30 -9.36 7.72 -6.39
N GLU A 31 -9.62 6.45 -6.09
CA GLU A 31 -8.81 5.68 -5.14
C GLU A 31 -7.50 5.18 -5.78
N VAL A 32 -6.40 5.32 -5.04
CA VAL A 32 -5.12 4.71 -5.43
C VAL A 32 -5.17 3.19 -5.26
N THR A 33 -5.20 2.44 -6.36
CA THR A 33 -5.21 0.96 -6.34
C THR A 33 -3.82 0.37 -6.11
N ASN A 34 -3.75 -0.86 -5.58
CA ASN A 34 -2.46 -1.54 -5.35
C ASN A 34 -1.69 -1.78 -6.67
N GLU A 35 -2.40 -2.04 -7.77
CA GLU A 35 -1.81 -2.15 -9.12
C GLU A 35 -1.10 -0.84 -9.49
N THR A 36 -1.74 0.30 -9.23
CA THR A 36 -1.15 1.62 -9.47
C THR A 36 0.15 1.80 -8.68
N LEU A 37 0.18 1.36 -7.43
CA LEU A 37 1.38 1.41 -6.60
C LEU A 37 2.50 0.50 -7.14
N GLN A 38 2.12 -0.66 -7.67
CA GLN A 38 3.06 -1.61 -8.25
C GLN A 38 3.67 -1.06 -9.54
N ASP A 39 2.88 -0.49 -10.45
CA ASP A 39 3.38 0.13 -11.68
C ASP A 39 4.33 1.30 -11.38
N LEU A 40 3.99 2.13 -10.38
CA LEU A 40 4.86 3.22 -9.94
C LEU A 40 6.17 2.70 -9.34
N SER A 41 6.12 1.61 -8.57
CA SER A 41 7.32 1.00 -7.98
C SER A 41 8.32 0.49 -9.03
N GLU A 42 7.85 0.15 -10.22
CA GLU A 42 8.69 -0.27 -11.34
C GLU A 42 9.37 0.88 -12.07
N ASN A 43 8.91 2.10 -11.87
CA ASN A 43 9.43 3.27 -12.59
C ASN A 43 10.08 4.31 -11.66
N LEU A 44 9.80 4.25 -10.36
CA LEU A 44 10.28 5.19 -9.36
C LEU A 44 11.43 4.56 -8.58
N PHE A 45 12.69 4.89 -8.92
CA PHE A 45 13.85 4.24 -8.31
C PHE A 45 14.72 5.18 -7.48
N LYS A 46 15.09 6.35 -8.01
CA LYS A 46 16.03 7.26 -7.35
C LYS A 46 15.30 8.33 -6.54
N GLU A 47 14.16 8.78 -7.05
CA GLU A 47 13.37 9.90 -6.52
C GLU A 47 12.42 9.46 -5.41
N TRP A 48 12.41 8.18 -5.04
CA TRP A 48 11.44 7.61 -4.12
C TRP A 48 11.47 8.22 -2.72
N ARG A 49 12.67 8.62 -2.23
CA ARG A 49 12.80 9.32 -0.94
C ARG A 49 12.14 10.69 -1.00
N ASP A 50 12.32 11.42 -2.11
CA ASP A 50 11.73 12.75 -2.30
C ASP A 50 10.21 12.65 -2.47
N VAL A 51 9.72 11.63 -3.17
CA VAL A 51 8.29 11.31 -3.21
C VAL A 51 7.76 11.02 -1.80
N GLY A 52 8.42 10.14 -1.04
CA GLY A 52 8.02 9.81 0.34
C GLY A 52 7.94 11.03 1.25
N ARG A 53 8.91 11.96 1.16
CA ARG A 53 8.89 13.24 1.88
C ARG A 53 7.71 14.13 1.48
N ASN A 54 7.43 14.22 0.17
CA ASN A 54 6.27 14.96 -0.34
C ASN A 54 4.95 14.36 0.11
N LEU A 55 4.91 13.04 0.30
CA LEU A 55 3.81 12.26 0.86
C LEU A 55 3.70 12.32 2.39
N LYS A 56 4.53 13.15 3.05
CA LYS A 56 4.57 13.35 4.50
C LYS A 56 4.93 12.10 5.30
N LEU A 57 5.77 11.25 4.71
CA LEU A 57 6.47 10.20 5.46
C LEU A 57 7.73 10.80 6.10
N ASP A 58 8.02 10.38 7.32
CA ASP A 58 9.22 10.84 8.03
C ASP A 58 10.47 10.05 7.62
N GLU A 59 11.67 10.61 7.86
CA GLU A 59 12.92 9.93 7.48
C GLU A 59 13.08 8.58 8.19
N THR A 60 12.54 8.42 9.41
CA THR A 60 12.65 7.16 10.14
C THR A 60 11.80 6.07 9.48
N GLU A 61 10.59 6.39 9.05
CA GLU A 61 9.74 5.54 8.23
C GLU A 61 10.45 5.13 6.93
N LEU A 62 11.04 6.08 6.22
CA LEU A 62 11.75 5.82 4.96
C LEU A 62 12.98 4.93 5.16
N ASP A 63 13.78 5.21 6.19
CA ASP A 63 14.98 4.43 6.51
C ASP A 63 14.62 3.00 6.95
N ASN A 64 13.54 2.83 7.71
CA ASN A 64 13.03 1.50 8.10
C ASN A 64 12.57 0.71 6.86
N ILE A 65 11.81 1.33 5.96
CA ILE A 65 11.34 0.69 4.72
C ILE A 65 12.53 0.25 3.86
N GLU A 66 13.54 1.12 3.71
CA GLU A 66 14.77 0.81 2.98
C GLU A 66 15.49 -0.37 3.65
N ALA A 67 15.73 -0.32 4.95
CA ALA A 67 16.44 -1.38 5.68
C ALA A 67 15.72 -2.74 5.55
N ASP A 68 14.39 -2.76 5.67
CA ASP A 68 13.58 -3.98 5.64
C ASP A 68 13.51 -4.62 4.24
N ASN A 69 13.54 -3.80 3.18
CA ASN A 69 13.27 -4.26 1.82
C ASN A 69 14.49 -4.16 0.87
N ARG A 70 15.61 -3.59 1.31
CA ARG A 70 16.83 -3.43 0.51
C ARG A 70 17.32 -4.75 -0.10
N ARG A 71 17.14 -5.88 0.58
CA ARG A 71 17.55 -7.21 0.09
C ARG A 71 16.65 -7.74 -1.04
N LYS A 72 15.41 -7.25 -1.13
CA LYS A 72 14.43 -7.64 -2.15
C LYS A 72 14.52 -6.75 -3.40
N GLY A 73 15.11 -5.56 -3.27
CA GLY A 73 15.41 -4.66 -4.36
C GLY A 73 14.67 -3.32 -4.28
N GLN A 74 15.10 -2.36 -5.09
CA GLN A 74 14.60 -0.98 -5.06
C GLN A 74 13.09 -0.89 -5.32
N LYS A 75 12.57 -1.70 -6.24
CA LYS A 75 11.14 -1.81 -6.51
C LYS A 75 10.33 -2.09 -5.25
N GLU A 76 10.79 -3.06 -4.45
CA GLU A 76 10.08 -3.47 -3.24
C GLU A 76 10.10 -2.36 -2.18
N VAL A 77 11.24 -1.68 -2.01
CA VAL A 77 11.38 -0.51 -1.12
C VAL A 77 10.34 0.55 -1.49
N VAL A 78 10.22 0.85 -2.78
CA VAL A 78 9.30 1.86 -3.28
C VAL A 78 7.85 1.45 -3.09
N TYR A 79 7.53 0.19 -3.40
CA TYR A 79 6.18 -0.35 -3.20
C TYR A 79 5.77 -0.27 -1.74
N HIS A 80 6.66 -0.64 -0.81
CA HIS A 80 6.38 -0.57 0.64
C HIS A 80 6.24 0.88 1.13
N MET A 81 7.01 1.82 0.57
CA MET A 81 6.85 3.25 0.84
C MET A 81 5.47 3.75 0.43
N LEU A 82 5.04 3.44 -0.79
CA LEU A 82 3.72 3.82 -1.29
C LEU A 82 2.58 3.15 -0.52
N LEU A 83 2.78 1.90 -0.12
CA LEU A 83 1.81 1.14 0.68
C LEU A 83 1.69 1.70 2.10
N LEU A 84 2.81 2.09 2.72
CA LEU A 84 2.81 2.76 4.02
C LEU A 84 2.06 4.10 3.94
N TRP A 85 2.35 4.89 2.90
CA TRP A 85 1.61 6.13 2.65
C TRP A 85 0.10 5.89 2.52
N LYS A 86 -0.33 4.93 1.69
CA LYS A 86 -1.76 4.58 1.56
C LYS A 86 -2.36 4.19 2.91
N ARG A 87 -1.66 3.37 3.71
CA ARG A 87 -2.12 2.95 5.04
C ARG A 87 -2.23 4.11 6.04
N LYS A 88 -1.31 5.08 6.00
CA LYS A 88 -1.25 6.22 6.93
C LYS A 88 -2.38 7.23 6.68
N HIS A 89 -2.76 7.41 5.41
CA HIS A 89 -3.76 8.41 5.00
C HIS A 89 -5.15 7.79 4.72
N GLY A 90 -5.27 6.46 4.64
CA GLY A 90 -6.56 5.76 4.63
C GLY A 90 -7.30 5.77 3.28
N ILE A 91 -8.63 5.86 3.33
CA ILE A 91 -9.52 5.79 2.15
C ILE A 91 -9.56 7.13 1.38
N GLU A 92 -9.17 8.25 2.01
CA GLU A 92 -9.13 9.58 1.36
C GLU A 92 -7.89 9.80 0.48
N VAL A 93 -7.13 8.74 0.24
CA VAL A 93 -5.88 8.78 -0.51
C VAL A 93 -6.19 8.85 -2.00
N THR A 94 -6.24 10.07 -2.51
CA THR A 94 -6.53 10.33 -3.92
C THR A 94 -5.30 10.22 -4.80
N ASN A 95 -5.50 9.76 -6.03
CA ASN A 95 -4.46 9.80 -7.07
C ASN A 95 -3.92 11.21 -7.32
N LYS A 96 -4.71 12.26 -7.03
CA LYS A 96 -4.26 13.65 -7.10
C LYS A 96 -3.08 13.93 -6.18
N THR A 97 -3.18 13.55 -4.90
CA THR A 97 -2.08 13.72 -3.93
C THR A 97 -0.82 12.97 -4.38
N LEU A 98 -0.99 11.76 -4.92
CA LEU A 98 0.11 10.99 -5.47
C LEU A 98 0.76 11.67 -6.67
N ARG A 99 -0.04 12.15 -7.63
CA ARG A 99 0.42 12.91 -8.80
C ARG A 99 1.17 14.18 -8.40
N ASP A 100 0.65 14.92 -7.42
CA ASP A 100 1.29 16.15 -6.95
C ASP A 100 2.64 15.87 -6.28
N ALA A 101 2.75 14.81 -5.48
CA ALA A 101 4.02 14.37 -4.91
C ALA A 101 5.03 13.91 -5.97
N LEU A 102 4.56 13.21 -7.00
CA LEU A 102 5.38 12.81 -8.16
C LEU A 102 5.90 14.03 -8.93
N LYS A 103 5.02 15.01 -9.21
CA LYS A 103 5.42 16.28 -9.87
C LYS A 103 6.46 17.04 -9.05
N ALA A 104 6.28 17.10 -7.73
CA ALA A 104 7.22 17.75 -6.82
C ALA A 104 8.58 17.04 -6.78
N ALA A 105 8.61 15.72 -6.98
CA ALA A 105 9.83 14.92 -7.13
C ALA A 105 10.38 14.89 -8.57
N ASN A 106 9.94 15.81 -9.44
CA ASN A 106 10.34 15.91 -10.85
C ASN A 106 9.98 14.68 -11.72
N ARG A 107 8.98 13.88 -11.29
CA ARG A 107 8.43 12.73 -12.00
C ARG A 107 7.08 13.04 -12.64
N LYS A 108 7.08 14.09 -13.47
CA LYS A 108 5.89 14.49 -14.25
C LYS A 108 5.44 13.42 -15.23
N ASP A 109 6.39 12.65 -15.77
CA ASP A 109 6.16 11.48 -16.61
C ASP A 109 5.19 10.49 -15.95
N LEU A 110 5.43 10.15 -14.68
CA LEU A 110 4.57 9.22 -13.92
C LEU A 110 3.25 9.86 -13.55
N SER A 111 3.25 11.14 -13.19
CA SER A 111 2.00 11.86 -12.94
C SER A 111 1.09 11.86 -14.17
N ASP A 112 1.64 12.13 -15.35
CA ASP A 112 0.88 12.19 -16.60
C ASP A 112 0.42 10.78 -17.02
N TYR A 113 1.24 9.76 -16.80
CA TYR A 113 0.83 8.36 -16.96
C TYR A 113 -0.39 8.02 -16.10
N LEU A 114 -0.39 8.38 -14.81
CA LEU A 114 -1.53 8.16 -13.92
C LEU A 114 -2.77 8.93 -14.37
N PHE A 115 -2.59 10.19 -14.77
CA PHE A 115 -3.69 11.02 -15.25
C PHE A 115 -4.33 10.44 -16.51
N ASN A 116 -3.52 10.03 -17.49
CA ASN A 116 -4.01 9.45 -18.73
C ASN A 116 -4.72 8.09 -18.50
N ARG A 117 -4.29 7.31 -17.50
CA ARG A 117 -4.92 6.04 -17.12
C ARG A 117 -6.32 6.26 -16.53
N GLU A 118 -6.52 7.30 -15.73
CA GLU A 118 -7.86 7.67 -15.23
C GLU A 118 -8.81 8.09 -16.35
N GLN A 119 -8.30 8.83 -17.34
CA GLN A 119 -9.12 9.38 -18.43
C GLN A 119 -9.56 8.33 -19.47
N CYS A 120 -8.90 7.17 -19.54
CA CYS A 120 -9.20 6.14 -20.55
C CYS A 120 -10.38 5.22 -20.18
N GLY A 121 -11.01 5.42 -19.01
CA GLY A 121 -12.18 4.65 -18.56
C GLY A 121 -13.56 5.19 -18.98
N THR A 122 -13.62 6.39 -19.60
CA THR A 122 -14.89 7.09 -19.89
C THR A 122 -15.18 7.34 -21.37
N THR A 123 -14.53 6.64 -22.31
CA THR A 123 -14.98 6.63 -23.71
C THR A 123 -15.98 5.51 -23.91
N SER A 124 -17.23 5.81 -23.57
CA SER A 124 -18.42 5.07 -24.02
C SER A 124 -18.69 5.30 -25.51
#